data_AF-A0A9E2ZJ17-F1
#
_entry.id   AF-A0A9E2ZJ17-F1
#
_cell.length_a   1.000
_cell.length_b   1.000
_cell.length_c   1.000
_cell.angle_alpha   90.00
_cell.angle_beta   90.00
_cell.angle_gamma   90.00
#
_symmetry.space_group_name_H-M   'P 1'
#
loop_
_entity.id
_entity.type
_entity.pdbx_description
1 polymer ?
#
loop_
_entity_poly.entity_id
_entity_poly.type
_entity_poly.pdbx_seq_one_letter_code
_entity_poly.pdbx_strand_id
1 'polypeptide(L)'
;MITRMSELFVRTLREDPADAEVPSHKLLIRAGYVRPVAPGLYTWLPLGLRVLRKVERIVREEMNAIGGQEILLPALLPRAPYETTNRWTEYGDGVFRLKDRRGADYLLGPTHEELFTLTVKGEYSSYKDFPLRLYQIQTKYRDEARPRAGILRGREFVMKDSYSFDVDDEGLKAAYDAHREAYQRMFDRMGVRYVIVSAVSGAMGGSASEEFLAESPIGEDTFVRCLESGYAANVEAVITARPESLPIDPMPEPVVYDTGDTPTIATLVKWANSADLGRTVTAADTLKNVMLKVRQPGSIDWELLAVGIPGDRAIDDKRLAAALDPAEYAMLGDDDFAGYPYLVKGYIGPKALKANKVRYLVDPRVVDGTSWITGADEPGRHVVGLVAGRDFTPDGTIEAAEVRDGDPSPDGAGPLVSARGIEIGHIFSLGRKYTDAFTADVLGEDGRPVRLTMGSYGVGVSRLVAVIAEQHHDELGLRWPASVAPFDAHLVIANKDAAARAGAAELAADLDRIGLQVLLDDRQSSPGVKFTDAELLGVPWIVVVGRGWADGLVELRGRLTGETRQLGAEATGIAAALA
;
A
#
# COMPACT_ATOMS: atom_id res chain seq x y z
N MET A 1 -29.95 -14.36 18.38
CA MET A 1 -29.15 -14.57 19.60
C MET A 1 -28.70 -13.22 20.15
N ILE A 2 -29.28 -12.80 21.28
CA ILE A 2 -28.93 -11.55 21.99
C ILE A 2 -27.60 -11.75 22.73
N THR A 3 -26.69 -10.78 22.62
CA THR A 3 -25.46 -10.75 23.43
C THR A 3 -25.62 -9.81 24.61
N ARG A 4 -25.32 -10.27 25.82
CA ARG A 4 -25.35 -9.45 27.04
C ARG A 4 -23.97 -8.88 27.34
N MET A 5 -23.90 -7.56 27.58
CA MET A 5 -22.66 -6.87 27.91
C MET A 5 -22.06 -7.34 29.24
N SER A 6 -22.90 -7.83 30.17
CA SER A 6 -22.43 -8.42 31.44
C SER A 6 -21.73 -9.78 31.30
N GLU A 7 -22.02 -10.51 30.22
CA GLU A 7 -21.46 -11.85 29.93
C GLU A 7 -20.37 -11.81 28.86
N LEU A 8 -20.36 -10.75 28.05
CA LEU A 8 -19.39 -10.56 26.98
C LEU A 8 -17.97 -10.38 27.57
N PHE A 9 -17.01 -11.13 27.04
CA PHE A 9 -15.59 -10.93 27.35
C PHE A 9 -15.08 -9.64 26.69
N VAL A 10 -15.39 -8.50 27.31
CA VAL A 10 -14.95 -7.18 26.88
C VAL A 10 -14.57 -6.36 28.10
N ARG A 11 -13.44 -5.65 28.01
CA ARG A 11 -13.01 -4.67 29.01
C ARG A 11 -12.54 -3.43 28.29
N THR A 12 -13.26 -2.33 28.48
CA THR A 12 -12.86 -1.04 27.95
C THR A 12 -11.76 -0.41 28.80
N LEU A 13 -10.91 0.41 28.19
CA LEU A 13 -9.86 1.15 28.87
C LEU A 13 -10.14 2.66 28.78
N ARG A 14 -9.88 3.37 29.87
CA ARG A 14 -10.06 4.84 29.94
C ARG A 14 -8.93 5.60 29.28
N GLU A 15 -7.71 5.12 29.48
CA GLU A 15 -6.49 5.76 29.00
C GLU A 15 -5.99 5.10 27.72
N ASP A 16 -5.35 5.88 26.86
CA ASP A 16 -4.66 5.36 25.69
C ASP A 16 -3.48 4.48 26.12
N PRO A 17 -3.25 3.34 25.45
CA PRO A 17 -2.04 2.55 25.67
C PRO A 17 -0.80 3.35 25.25
N ALA A 18 0.27 3.26 26.05
CA ALA A 18 1.45 4.12 25.92
C ALA A 18 2.23 3.92 24.60
N ASP A 19 2.11 2.73 23.99
CA ASP A 19 2.78 2.32 22.76
C ASP A 19 1.92 2.49 21.50
N ALA A 20 0.70 3.02 21.62
CA ALA A 20 -0.17 3.25 20.48
C ALA A 20 -0.09 4.69 19.97
N GLU A 21 0.39 4.84 18.74
CA GLU A 21 0.60 6.16 18.12
C GLU A 21 -0.63 6.66 17.35
N VAL A 22 -1.32 5.77 16.62
CA VAL A 22 -2.42 6.15 15.71
C VAL A 22 -3.81 5.93 16.33
N PRO A 23 -4.83 6.73 15.94
CA PRO A 23 -6.19 6.62 16.48
C PRO A 23 -6.80 5.22 16.40
N SER A 24 -6.74 4.56 15.24
CA SER A 24 -7.28 3.20 15.09
C SER A 24 -6.67 2.21 16.09
N HIS A 25 -5.35 2.24 16.28
CA HIS A 25 -4.65 1.37 17.22
C HIS A 25 -5.08 1.64 18.67
N LYS A 26 -5.11 2.92 19.08
CA LYS A 26 -5.56 3.34 20.41
C LYS A 26 -6.98 2.90 20.68
N LEU A 27 -7.90 3.17 19.76
CA LEU A 27 -9.32 2.91 19.90
C LEU A 27 -9.65 1.42 19.88
N LEU A 28 -9.03 0.62 19.00
CA LEU A 28 -9.25 -0.82 18.96
C LEU A 28 -8.76 -1.53 20.24
N ILE A 29 -7.69 -1.04 20.87
CA ILE A 29 -7.29 -1.52 22.19
C ILE A 29 -8.27 -1.01 23.25
N ARG A 30 -8.54 0.30 23.33
CA ARG A 30 -9.43 0.87 24.34
C ARG A 30 -10.83 0.29 24.32
N ALA A 31 -11.38 0.02 23.14
CA ALA A 31 -12.71 -0.56 22.96
C ALA A 31 -12.75 -2.09 23.18
N GLY A 32 -11.61 -2.75 23.44
CA GLY A 32 -11.59 -4.19 23.70
C GLY A 32 -11.77 -5.05 22.44
N TYR A 33 -11.31 -4.58 21.28
CA TYR A 33 -11.37 -5.33 20.01
C TYR A 33 -10.14 -6.20 19.81
N VAL A 34 -8.96 -5.67 20.16
CA VAL A 34 -7.69 -6.40 20.08
C VAL A 34 -6.83 -6.18 21.32
N ARG A 35 -5.90 -7.08 21.59
CA ARG A 35 -4.86 -6.92 22.63
C ARG A 35 -3.49 -7.27 22.07
N PRO A 36 -2.44 -6.47 22.32
CA PRO A 36 -1.09 -6.84 21.93
C PRO A 36 -0.61 -8.05 22.74
N VAL A 37 0.11 -8.95 22.09
CA VAL A 37 0.77 -10.13 22.70
C VAL A 37 2.29 -9.98 22.65
N ALA A 38 2.79 -9.50 21.51
CA ALA A 38 4.20 -9.14 21.27
C ALA A 38 4.23 -8.07 20.15
N PRO A 39 5.39 -7.47 19.84
CA PRO A 39 5.49 -6.53 18.74
C PRO A 39 4.96 -7.12 17.43
N GLY A 40 3.92 -6.50 16.87
CA GLY A 40 3.25 -6.94 15.64
C GLY A 40 2.33 -8.17 15.77
N LEU A 41 2.06 -8.66 16.99
CA LEU A 41 1.19 -9.82 17.25
C LEU A 41 0.01 -9.40 18.14
N TYR A 42 -1.22 -9.70 17.68
CA TYR A 42 -2.45 -9.25 18.35
C TYR A 42 -3.45 -10.39 18.53
N THR A 43 -4.04 -10.46 19.72
CA THR A 43 -5.21 -11.30 19.99
C THR A 43 -6.47 -10.57 19.57
N TRP A 44 -7.30 -11.23 18.75
CA TRP A 44 -8.66 -10.79 18.43
C TRP A 44 -9.62 -11.15 19.57
N LEU A 45 -10.19 -10.13 20.21
CA LEU A 45 -11.23 -10.30 21.23
C LEU A 45 -12.61 -10.44 20.57
N PRO A 46 -13.68 -10.85 21.29
CA PRO A 46 -14.97 -11.20 20.67
C PRO A 46 -15.53 -10.12 19.73
N LEU A 47 -15.45 -8.84 20.08
CA LEU A 47 -15.92 -7.75 19.22
C LEU A 47 -15.08 -7.60 17.95
N GLY A 48 -13.75 -7.57 18.10
CA GLY A 48 -12.83 -7.48 16.97
C GLY A 48 -12.96 -8.67 16.03
N LEU A 49 -13.07 -9.87 16.58
CA LEU A 49 -13.25 -11.08 15.78
C LEU A 49 -14.56 -11.06 15.01
N ARG A 50 -15.66 -10.54 15.58
CA ARG A 50 -16.93 -10.36 14.85
C ARG A 50 -16.78 -9.43 13.66
N VAL A 51 -16.12 -8.27 13.84
CA VAL A 51 -15.86 -7.33 12.74
C VAL A 51 -14.98 -7.96 11.68
N LEU A 52 -13.89 -8.63 12.08
CA LEU A 52 -13.01 -9.36 11.16
C LEU A 52 -13.80 -10.35 10.31
N ARG A 53 -14.66 -11.18 10.92
CA ARG A 53 -15.50 -12.14 10.18
C ARG A 53 -16.52 -11.48 9.26
N LYS A 54 -17.04 -10.29 9.59
CA LYS A 54 -17.90 -9.52 8.69
C LYS A 54 -17.14 -8.96 7.49
N VAL A 55 -15.90 -8.51 7.68
CA VAL A 55 -14.99 -8.12 6.59
C VAL A 55 -14.70 -9.32 5.68
N GLU A 56 -14.33 -10.47 6.26
CA GLU A 56 -14.10 -11.71 5.50
C GLU A 56 -15.33 -12.15 4.71
N ARG A 57 -16.53 -11.98 5.27
CA ARG A 57 -17.78 -12.30 4.58
C ARG A 57 -17.95 -11.46 3.32
N ILE A 58 -17.75 -10.14 3.41
CA ILE A 58 -17.85 -9.24 2.23
C ILE A 58 -16.81 -9.63 1.18
N VAL A 59 -15.56 -9.86 1.60
CA VAL A 59 -14.49 -10.30 0.70
C VAL A 59 -14.87 -11.60 -0.01
N ARG A 60 -15.35 -12.61 0.73
CA ARG A 60 -15.80 -13.89 0.19
C ARG A 60 -16.96 -13.75 -0.81
N GLU A 61 -17.96 -12.93 -0.48
CA GLU A 61 -19.11 -12.68 -1.36
C GLU A 61 -18.66 -12.08 -2.71
N GLU A 62 -17.78 -11.08 -2.69
CA GLU A 62 -17.30 -10.41 -3.92
C GLU A 62 -16.33 -11.30 -4.72
N MET A 63 -15.52 -12.13 -4.07
CA MET A 63 -14.66 -13.10 -4.75
C MET A 63 -15.50 -14.22 -5.42
N ASN A 64 -16.52 -14.73 -4.73
CA ASN A 64 -17.42 -15.74 -5.28
C ASN A 64 -18.23 -15.19 -6.46
N ALA A 65 -18.62 -13.91 -6.42
CA ALA A 65 -19.35 -13.25 -7.49
C ALA A 65 -18.56 -13.20 -8.82
N ILE A 66 -17.23 -13.22 -8.77
CA ILE A 66 -16.37 -13.30 -9.97
C ILE A 66 -15.94 -14.74 -10.31
N GLY A 67 -16.60 -15.75 -9.72
CA GLY A 67 -16.29 -17.16 -9.95
C GLY A 67 -15.04 -17.67 -9.22
N GLY A 68 -14.53 -16.91 -8.24
CA GLY A 68 -13.44 -17.35 -7.39
C GLY A 68 -13.85 -18.55 -6.52
N GLN A 69 -12.97 -19.52 -6.39
CA GLN A 69 -13.18 -20.71 -5.57
C GLN A 69 -12.28 -20.68 -4.34
N GLU A 70 -12.87 -20.76 -3.15
CA GLU A 70 -12.10 -20.72 -1.90
C GLU A 70 -11.43 -22.06 -1.60
N ILE A 71 -10.13 -22.04 -1.40
CA ILE A 71 -9.32 -23.15 -0.89
C ILE A 71 -8.55 -22.70 0.36
N LEU A 72 -7.87 -23.62 1.03
CA LEU A 72 -7.03 -23.30 2.18
C LEU A 72 -5.72 -24.07 2.13
N LEU A 73 -4.62 -23.37 1.87
CA LEU A 73 -3.28 -23.92 1.88
C LEU A 73 -2.64 -23.80 3.28
N PRO A 74 -1.67 -24.68 3.62
CA PRO A 74 -0.97 -24.58 4.88
C PRO A 74 -0.21 -23.25 5.02
N ALA A 75 0.00 -22.81 6.26
CA ALA A 75 0.87 -21.66 6.56
C ALA A 75 2.32 -22.10 6.85
N LEU A 76 2.54 -23.35 7.27
CA LEU A 76 3.87 -23.93 7.40
C LEU A 76 4.27 -24.56 6.05
N LEU A 77 5.25 -23.95 5.37
CA LEU A 77 5.57 -24.28 3.98
C LEU A 77 6.98 -24.86 3.85
N PRO A 78 7.18 -25.85 2.97
CA PRO A 78 8.51 -26.42 2.73
C PRO A 78 9.40 -25.42 1.98
N ARG A 79 10.72 -25.52 2.21
CA ARG A 79 11.74 -24.70 1.56
C ARG A 79 11.80 -24.87 0.02
N ALA A 80 11.65 -26.10 -0.48
CA ALA A 80 11.99 -26.45 -1.86
C ALA A 80 11.26 -25.62 -2.96
N PRO A 81 9.95 -25.34 -2.87
CA PRO A 81 9.29 -24.47 -3.86
C PRO A 81 9.88 -23.05 -3.89
N TYR A 82 10.22 -22.49 -2.72
CA TYR A 82 10.78 -21.14 -2.61
C TYR A 82 12.24 -21.06 -3.05
N GLU A 83 13.00 -22.16 -2.97
CA GLU A 83 14.32 -22.22 -3.60
C GLU A 83 14.23 -22.22 -5.12
N THR A 84 13.23 -22.92 -5.67
CA THR A 84 13.01 -23.02 -7.12
C THR A 84 12.72 -21.64 -7.71
N THR A 85 11.99 -20.79 -6.99
CA THR A 85 11.68 -19.41 -7.40
C THR A 85 12.73 -18.39 -6.93
N ASN A 86 13.84 -18.83 -6.33
CA ASN A 86 14.86 -18.01 -5.67
C ASN A 86 14.36 -17.13 -4.50
N ARG A 87 13.06 -17.17 -4.20
CA ARG A 87 12.43 -16.36 -3.14
C ARG A 87 12.84 -16.78 -1.74
N TRP A 88 13.37 -17.99 -1.55
CA TRP A 88 14.01 -18.36 -0.30
C TRP A 88 15.17 -17.42 0.05
N THR A 89 15.93 -16.97 -0.95
CA THR A 89 17.07 -16.06 -0.81
C THR A 89 16.61 -14.61 -0.90
N GLU A 90 15.83 -14.26 -1.92
CA GLU A 90 15.38 -12.87 -2.18
C GLU A 90 14.59 -12.27 -1.01
N TYR A 91 13.80 -13.08 -0.29
CA TYR A 91 13.06 -12.58 0.86
C TYR A 91 13.93 -12.13 2.03
N GLY A 92 15.21 -12.53 2.07
CA GLY A 92 16.15 -12.12 3.11
C GLY A 92 15.60 -12.35 4.51
N ASP A 93 15.69 -11.34 5.37
CA ASP A 93 15.22 -11.39 6.76
C ASP A 93 13.71 -11.14 6.91
N GLY A 94 12.98 -10.88 5.82
CA GLY A 94 11.54 -10.59 5.87
C GLY A 94 10.63 -11.81 6.10
N VAL A 95 11.19 -13.02 6.18
CA VAL A 95 10.45 -14.28 6.33
C VAL A 95 10.90 -15.08 7.54
N PHE A 96 9.93 -15.60 8.29
CA PHE A 96 10.20 -16.54 9.37
C PHE A 96 10.65 -17.88 8.80
N ARG A 97 11.83 -18.33 9.19
CA ARG A 97 12.36 -19.66 8.87
C ARG A 97 12.42 -20.51 10.14
N LEU A 98 12.12 -21.79 10.00
CA LEU A 98 12.15 -22.74 11.10
C LEU A 98 12.60 -24.12 10.63
N LYS A 99 13.10 -24.91 11.57
CA LYS A 99 13.46 -26.32 11.36
C LYS A 99 12.52 -27.22 12.15
N ASP A 100 12.09 -28.32 11.55
CA ASP A 100 11.39 -29.36 12.29
C ASP A 100 12.36 -30.20 13.16
N ARG A 101 11.80 -31.13 13.94
CA ARG A 101 12.58 -32.04 14.80
C ARG A 101 13.50 -33.01 14.05
N ARG A 102 13.34 -33.16 12.73
CA ARG A 102 14.19 -33.96 11.85
C ARG A 102 15.23 -33.11 11.11
N GLY A 103 15.24 -31.79 11.34
CA GLY A 103 16.15 -30.83 10.73
C GLY A 103 15.72 -30.30 9.37
N ALA A 104 14.51 -30.63 8.89
CA ALA A 104 14.00 -30.14 7.62
C ALA A 104 13.62 -28.66 7.72
N ASP A 105 13.95 -27.89 6.68
CA ASP A 105 13.71 -26.44 6.60
C ASP A 105 12.30 -26.11 6.12
N TYR A 106 11.66 -25.19 6.83
CA TYR A 106 10.37 -24.62 6.50
C TYR A 106 10.41 -23.10 6.65
N LEU A 107 9.37 -22.46 6.12
CA LEU A 107 9.04 -21.08 6.40
C LEU A 107 7.58 -20.96 6.84
N LEU A 108 7.24 -19.88 7.52
CA LEU A 108 5.85 -19.45 7.66
C LEU A 108 5.49 -18.57 6.45
N GLY A 109 4.42 -18.92 5.74
CA GLY A 109 4.07 -18.35 4.45
C GLY A 109 3.80 -16.83 4.50
N PRO A 110 4.62 -15.99 3.83
CA PRO A 110 4.35 -14.57 3.66
C PRO A 110 3.30 -14.29 2.56
N THR A 111 3.15 -15.24 1.64
CA THR A 111 2.25 -15.34 0.48
C THR A 111 2.45 -16.73 -0.15
N HIS A 112 1.71 -17.09 -1.21
CA HIS A 112 1.53 -18.48 -1.65
C HIS A 112 1.65 -18.75 -3.17
N GLU A 113 2.28 -17.88 -3.96
CA GLU A 113 2.38 -18.03 -5.44
C GLU A 113 2.91 -19.42 -5.84
N GLU A 114 3.95 -19.91 -5.17
CA GLU A 114 4.56 -21.22 -5.42
C GLU A 114 3.55 -22.35 -5.20
N LEU A 115 2.82 -22.31 -4.10
CA LEU A 115 1.96 -23.40 -3.67
C LEU A 115 0.67 -23.44 -4.50
N PHE A 116 0.12 -22.28 -4.88
CA PHE A 116 -0.98 -22.24 -5.84
C PHE A 116 -0.55 -22.77 -7.21
N THR A 117 0.61 -22.36 -7.71
CA THR A 117 1.14 -22.86 -8.99
C THR A 117 1.31 -24.38 -9.00
N LEU A 118 1.90 -24.93 -7.93
CA LEU A 118 2.09 -26.37 -7.79
C LEU A 118 0.77 -27.12 -7.62
N THR A 119 -0.20 -26.54 -6.91
CA THR A 119 -1.53 -27.13 -6.74
C THR A 119 -2.25 -27.25 -8.07
N VAL A 120 -2.30 -26.16 -8.87
CA VAL A 120 -2.94 -26.18 -10.18
C VAL A 120 -2.23 -27.15 -11.12
N LYS A 121 -0.89 -27.13 -11.16
CA LYS A 121 -0.10 -28.07 -11.95
C LYS A 121 -0.39 -29.54 -11.60
N GLY A 122 -0.66 -29.85 -10.34
CA GLY A 122 -0.94 -31.22 -9.88
C GLY A 122 -2.31 -31.74 -10.29
N GLU A 123 -3.29 -30.85 -10.47
CA GLU A 123 -4.70 -31.23 -10.61
C GLU A 123 -5.27 -30.96 -12.02
N TYR A 124 -4.74 -29.98 -12.75
CA TYR A 124 -5.29 -29.49 -14.03
C TYR A 124 -4.35 -29.88 -15.18
N SER A 125 -4.92 -30.31 -16.32
CA SER A 125 -4.12 -30.85 -17.44
C SER A 125 -4.59 -30.44 -18.83
N SER A 126 -5.77 -29.80 -18.96
CA SER A 126 -6.32 -29.38 -20.25
C SER A 126 -6.66 -27.90 -20.26
N TYR A 127 -6.55 -27.26 -21.42
CA TYR A 127 -7.04 -25.90 -21.64
C TYR A 127 -8.51 -25.71 -21.25
N LYS A 128 -9.32 -26.78 -21.30
CA LYS A 128 -10.75 -26.77 -20.95
C LYS A 128 -11.03 -26.52 -19.46
N ASP A 129 -10.01 -26.66 -18.63
CA ASP A 129 -10.11 -26.46 -17.20
C ASP A 129 -9.97 -24.96 -16.83
N PHE A 130 -9.69 -24.08 -17.81
CA PHE A 130 -9.43 -22.64 -17.62
C PHE A 130 -10.50 -21.78 -18.33
N PRO A 131 -10.75 -20.53 -17.87
CA PRO A 131 -10.03 -19.79 -16.83
C PRO A 131 -10.32 -20.29 -15.41
N LEU A 132 -9.30 -20.24 -14.54
CA LEU A 132 -9.39 -20.67 -13.15
C LEU A 132 -9.07 -19.52 -12.21
N ARG A 133 -9.85 -19.36 -11.13
CA ARG A 133 -9.62 -18.38 -10.06
C ARG A 133 -9.73 -19.06 -8.71
N LEU A 134 -8.62 -19.16 -7.99
CA LEU A 134 -8.58 -19.75 -6.65
C LEU A 134 -8.21 -18.67 -5.64
N TYR A 135 -8.80 -18.68 -4.45
CA TYR A 135 -8.40 -17.77 -3.38
C TYR A 135 -8.44 -18.45 -2.02
N GLN A 136 -7.80 -17.83 -1.04
CA GLN A 136 -7.93 -18.22 0.36
C GLN A 136 -8.03 -16.97 1.24
N ILE A 137 -8.63 -17.10 2.42
CA ILE A 137 -8.54 -16.11 3.50
C ILE A 137 -7.76 -16.76 4.64
N GLN A 138 -6.48 -16.40 4.79
CA GLN A 138 -5.54 -17.16 5.62
C GLN A 138 -4.49 -16.26 6.27
N THR A 139 -4.03 -16.68 7.45
CA THR A 139 -3.01 -15.99 8.24
C THR A 139 -1.64 -16.06 7.57
N LYS A 140 -1.07 -14.88 7.28
CA LYS A 140 0.26 -14.68 6.74
C LYS A 140 1.25 -14.27 7.82
N TYR A 141 2.52 -14.56 7.56
CA TYR A 141 3.63 -14.24 8.45
C TYR A 141 4.72 -13.49 7.69
N ARG A 142 5.05 -12.29 8.16
CA ARG A 142 6.17 -11.48 7.64
C ARG A 142 6.97 -10.97 8.83
N ASP A 143 8.28 -11.19 8.87
CA ASP A 143 9.10 -10.72 9.99
C ASP A 143 9.46 -9.24 9.79
N GLU A 144 8.42 -8.41 9.90
CA GLU A 144 8.52 -6.97 9.76
C GLU A 144 9.52 -6.41 10.78
N ALA A 145 10.55 -5.72 10.30
CA ALA A 145 11.62 -5.18 11.14
C ALA A 145 11.10 -4.12 12.13
N ARG A 146 10.03 -3.39 11.75
CA ARG A 146 9.41 -2.35 12.59
C ARG A 146 7.88 -2.46 12.54
N PRO A 147 7.28 -3.42 13.25
CA PRO A 147 5.82 -3.49 13.35
C PRO A 147 5.32 -2.27 14.11
N ARG A 148 4.37 -1.54 13.54
CA ARG A 148 3.85 -0.28 14.08
C ARG A 148 2.38 -0.08 13.74
N ALA A 149 1.76 0.90 14.38
CA ALA A 149 0.38 1.30 14.12
C ALA A 149 -0.67 0.16 14.31
N GLY A 150 -0.44 -0.75 15.25
CA GLY A 150 -1.43 -1.76 15.59
C GLY A 150 -1.49 -2.91 14.58
N ILE A 151 -2.71 -3.31 14.26
CA ILE A 151 -3.00 -4.33 13.25
C ILE A 151 -2.89 -3.81 11.81
N LEU A 152 -2.50 -2.54 11.59
CA LEU A 152 -2.17 -2.02 10.27
C LEU A 152 -0.90 -2.67 9.72
N ARG A 153 0.13 -2.85 10.56
CA ARG A 153 1.40 -3.45 10.17
C ARG A 153 1.90 -4.43 11.23
N GLY A 154 1.32 -5.64 11.19
CA GLY A 154 1.67 -6.77 12.04
C GLY A 154 2.68 -7.72 11.40
N ARG A 155 3.21 -8.64 12.22
CA ARG A 155 4.04 -9.77 11.78
C ARG A 155 3.22 -11.03 11.52
N GLU A 156 2.05 -11.12 12.15
CA GLU A 156 1.01 -12.09 11.87
C GLU A 156 -0.27 -11.32 11.52
N PHE A 157 -0.88 -11.63 10.38
CA PHE A 157 -2.05 -10.89 9.90
C PHE A 157 -2.90 -11.74 8.94
N VAL A 158 -4.18 -11.41 8.79
CA VAL A 158 -5.08 -12.13 7.90
C VAL A 158 -5.11 -11.45 6.54
N MET A 159 -4.82 -12.22 5.50
CA MET A 159 -4.86 -11.76 4.11
C MET A 159 -5.79 -12.66 3.31
N LYS A 160 -6.54 -12.04 2.40
CA LYS A 160 -7.10 -12.76 1.25
C LYS A 160 -6.07 -12.69 0.14
N ASP A 161 -5.61 -13.82 -0.35
CA ASP A 161 -4.76 -13.94 -1.52
C ASP A 161 -5.45 -14.83 -2.55
N SER A 162 -5.54 -14.32 -3.79
CA SER A 162 -6.20 -14.96 -4.92
C SER A 162 -5.21 -15.08 -6.07
N TYR A 163 -5.32 -16.15 -6.85
CA TYR A 163 -4.46 -16.44 -7.98
C TYR A 163 -5.33 -16.92 -9.14
N SER A 164 -5.19 -16.26 -10.29
CA SER A 164 -5.83 -16.70 -11.53
C SER A 164 -4.83 -17.43 -12.40
N PHE A 165 -5.33 -18.40 -13.16
CA PHE A 165 -4.55 -19.13 -14.15
C PHE A 165 -5.33 -19.12 -15.46
N ASP A 166 -4.64 -18.76 -16.53
CA ASP A 166 -5.21 -18.58 -17.86
C ASP A 166 -4.26 -19.15 -18.91
N VAL A 167 -4.80 -19.56 -20.06
CA VAL A 167 -4.01 -20.14 -21.16
C VAL A 167 -3.35 -19.09 -22.04
N ASP A 168 -3.81 -17.84 -21.96
CA ASP A 168 -3.31 -16.70 -22.71
C ASP A 168 -3.43 -15.39 -21.91
N ASP A 169 -2.81 -14.33 -22.44
CA ASP A 169 -2.72 -13.04 -21.76
C ASP A 169 -4.05 -12.26 -21.80
N GLU A 170 -4.95 -12.58 -22.73
CA GLU A 170 -6.31 -12.01 -22.75
C GLU A 170 -7.14 -12.52 -21.56
N GLY A 171 -7.04 -13.82 -21.24
CA GLY A 171 -7.63 -14.41 -20.05
C GLY A 171 -7.08 -13.78 -18.76
N LEU A 172 -5.76 -13.61 -18.67
CA LEU A 172 -5.12 -12.94 -17.53
C LEU A 172 -5.63 -11.50 -17.38
N LYS A 173 -5.73 -10.76 -18.48
CA LYS A 173 -6.28 -9.40 -18.45
C LYS A 173 -7.74 -9.40 -17.97
N ALA A 174 -8.58 -10.31 -18.46
CA ALA A 174 -9.97 -10.42 -18.02
C ALA A 174 -10.08 -10.78 -16.53
N ALA A 175 -9.20 -11.66 -16.03
CA ALA A 175 -9.12 -11.97 -14.60
C ALA A 175 -8.66 -10.75 -13.79
N TYR A 176 -7.67 -10.00 -14.27
CA TYR A 176 -7.19 -8.77 -13.63
C TYR A 176 -8.30 -7.72 -13.50
N ASP A 177 -9.00 -7.43 -14.59
CA ASP A 177 -10.09 -6.46 -14.62
C ASP A 177 -11.25 -6.89 -13.68
N ALA A 178 -11.59 -8.18 -13.65
CA ALA A 178 -12.61 -8.72 -12.75
C ALA A 178 -12.24 -8.59 -11.27
N HIS A 179 -10.97 -8.82 -10.90
CA HIS A 179 -10.50 -8.61 -9.52
C HIS A 179 -10.48 -7.13 -9.16
N ARG A 180 -10.07 -6.25 -10.09
CA ARG A 180 -10.09 -4.80 -9.91
C ARG A 180 -11.49 -4.30 -9.58
N GLU A 181 -12.51 -4.75 -10.30
CA GLU A 181 -13.91 -4.42 -10.01
C GLU A 181 -14.41 -5.02 -8.70
N ALA A 182 -14.06 -6.27 -8.41
CA ALA A 182 -14.44 -6.91 -7.15
C ALA A 182 -13.88 -6.16 -5.94
N TYR A 183 -12.64 -5.66 -6.01
CA TYR A 183 -12.02 -4.90 -4.93
C TYR A 183 -12.72 -3.56 -4.69
N GLN A 184 -13.07 -2.85 -5.77
CA GLN A 184 -13.86 -1.63 -5.68
C GLN A 184 -15.18 -1.89 -4.95
N ARG A 185 -15.94 -2.93 -5.36
CA ARG A 185 -17.18 -3.32 -4.67
C ARG A 185 -16.96 -3.69 -3.21
N MET A 186 -15.89 -4.43 -2.89
CA MET A 186 -15.55 -4.77 -1.50
C MET A 186 -15.38 -3.51 -0.65
N PHE A 187 -14.54 -2.58 -1.10
CA PHE A 187 -14.20 -1.37 -0.35
C PHE A 187 -15.38 -0.40 -0.24
N ASP A 188 -16.16 -0.25 -1.32
CA ASP A 188 -17.38 0.57 -1.33
C ASP A 188 -18.42 0.03 -0.33
N ARG A 189 -18.64 -1.30 -0.30
CA ARG A 189 -19.54 -1.95 0.68
C ARG A 189 -19.08 -1.78 2.12
N MET A 190 -17.77 -1.64 2.34
CA MET A 190 -17.16 -1.39 3.65
C MET A 190 -17.09 0.11 3.99
N GLY A 191 -17.50 1.00 3.09
CA GLY A 191 -17.44 2.45 3.28
C GLY A 191 -16.01 2.99 3.39
N VAL A 192 -15.04 2.34 2.74
CA VAL A 192 -13.63 2.77 2.75
C VAL A 192 -13.43 3.79 1.64
N ARG A 193 -12.81 4.93 1.96
CA ARG A 193 -12.32 5.90 0.96
C ARG A 193 -10.94 5.46 0.49
N TYR A 194 -10.76 5.23 -0.81
CA TYR A 194 -9.51 4.77 -1.39
C TYR A 194 -9.26 5.41 -2.75
N VAL A 195 -8.02 5.28 -3.20
CA VAL A 195 -7.56 5.58 -4.55
C VAL A 195 -6.87 4.35 -5.13
N ILE A 196 -6.98 4.16 -6.43
CA ILE A 196 -6.26 3.12 -7.17
C ILE A 196 -5.05 3.80 -7.79
N VAL A 197 -3.85 3.30 -7.50
CA VAL A 197 -2.60 3.88 -8.00
C VAL A 197 -1.87 2.87 -8.85
N SER A 198 -1.27 3.33 -9.95
CA SER A 198 -0.31 2.53 -10.71
C SER A 198 0.93 2.27 -9.84
N ALA A 199 1.43 1.04 -9.85
CA ALA A 199 2.58 0.62 -9.06
C ALA A 199 3.53 -0.25 -9.90
N VAL A 200 4.74 -0.48 -9.41
CA VAL A 200 5.70 -1.41 -10.04
C VAL A 200 5.58 -2.79 -9.39
N SER A 201 5.73 -3.86 -10.18
CA SER A 201 5.53 -5.24 -9.69
C SER A 201 6.65 -5.73 -8.76
N GLY A 202 7.84 -5.12 -8.81
CA GLY A 202 8.99 -5.46 -7.96
C GLY A 202 9.32 -6.97 -7.93
N ALA A 203 9.69 -7.48 -6.74
CA ALA A 203 10.07 -8.87 -6.53
C ALA A 203 8.97 -9.90 -6.82
N MET A 204 7.70 -9.48 -6.92
CA MET A 204 6.62 -10.37 -7.36
C MET A 204 6.73 -10.69 -8.85
N GLY A 205 7.36 -9.82 -9.64
CA GLY A 205 7.43 -9.90 -11.10
C GLY A 205 6.09 -9.59 -11.78
N GLY A 206 6.10 -9.30 -13.08
CA GLY A 206 4.89 -9.01 -13.84
C GLY A 206 4.98 -7.76 -14.70
N SER A 207 3.94 -7.51 -15.49
CA SER A 207 3.88 -6.41 -16.47
C SER A 207 2.92 -5.27 -16.10
N ALA A 208 1.98 -5.53 -15.18
CA ALA A 208 1.01 -4.55 -14.70
C ALA A 208 0.74 -4.77 -13.21
N SER A 209 0.60 -3.67 -12.47
CA SER A 209 0.44 -3.66 -11.02
C SER A 209 -0.35 -2.42 -10.58
N GLU A 210 -1.41 -2.64 -9.80
CA GLU A 210 -2.22 -1.57 -9.20
C GLU A 210 -2.33 -1.80 -7.68
N GLU A 211 -2.10 -0.75 -6.92
CA GLU A 211 -2.34 -0.72 -5.48
C GLU A 211 -3.62 0.03 -5.16
N PHE A 212 -4.35 -0.44 -4.16
CA PHE A 212 -5.52 0.20 -3.60
C PHE A 212 -5.10 0.83 -2.29
N LEU A 213 -5.00 2.15 -2.25
CA LEU A 213 -4.56 2.90 -1.09
C LEU A 213 -5.75 3.54 -0.40
N ALA A 214 -6.03 3.15 0.85
CA ALA A 214 -7.00 3.86 1.67
C ALA A 214 -6.45 5.24 2.04
N GLU A 215 -7.19 6.30 1.72
CA GLU A 215 -6.74 7.67 1.97
C GLU A 215 -6.55 7.89 3.48
N SER A 216 -5.33 8.27 3.89
CA SER A 216 -5.02 8.54 5.28
C SER A 216 -3.71 9.32 5.44
N PRO A 217 -3.69 10.40 6.25
CA PRO A 217 -2.47 11.19 6.47
C PRO A 217 -1.37 10.40 7.20
N ILE A 218 -1.72 9.33 7.91
CA ILE A 218 -0.78 8.43 8.59
C ILE A 218 -0.25 7.31 7.66
N GLY A 219 -0.76 7.22 6.43
CA GLY A 219 -0.44 6.17 5.48
C GLY A 219 1.04 6.10 5.14
N GLU A 220 1.62 4.90 5.08
CA GLU A 220 3.06 4.72 4.86
C GLU A 220 3.46 4.98 3.40
N ASP A 221 2.52 4.73 2.50
CA ASP A 221 2.71 4.90 1.07
C ASP A 221 2.47 6.34 0.67
N THR A 222 3.44 6.87 -0.06
CA THR A 222 3.35 8.18 -0.69
C THR A 222 3.16 7.97 -2.17
N PHE A 223 2.12 8.58 -2.70
CA PHE A 223 1.77 8.53 -4.10
C PHE A 223 1.48 9.95 -4.58
N VAL A 224 1.47 10.14 -5.88
CA VAL A 224 1.08 11.42 -6.48
C VAL A 224 -0.20 11.23 -7.28
N ARG A 225 -0.99 12.30 -7.38
CA ARG A 225 -2.21 12.33 -8.19
C ARG A 225 -2.39 13.65 -8.93
N CYS A 226 -3.09 13.62 -10.05
CA CYS A 226 -3.63 14.80 -10.72
C CYS A 226 -5.10 14.94 -10.36
N LEU A 227 -5.49 16.09 -9.82
CA LEU A 227 -6.87 16.32 -9.37
C LEU A 227 -7.84 16.55 -10.56
N GLU A 228 -7.30 16.95 -11.71
CA GLU A 228 -8.04 17.26 -12.93
C GLU A 228 -8.42 16.01 -13.73
N SER A 229 -7.54 15.01 -13.80
CA SER A 229 -7.78 13.77 -14.55
C SER A 229 -8.10 12.55 -13.67
N GLY A 230 -7.71 12.57 -12.40
CA GLY A 230 -7.74 11.39 -11.54
C GLY A 230 -6.57 10.43 -11.73
N TYR A 231 -5.54 10.79 -12.53
CA TYR A 231 -4.28 10.05 -12.58
C TYR A 231 -3.72 9.88 -11.18
N ALA A 232 -3.30 8.66 -10.81
CA ALA A 232 -2.63 8.40 -9.56
C ALA A 232 -1.62 7.26 -9.71
N ALA A 233 -0.44 7.44 -9.13
CA ALA A 233 0.65 6.47 -9.19
C ALA A 233 1.56 6.60 -7.98
N ASN A 234 2.13 5.49 -7.52
CA ASN A 234 3.28 5.56 -6.64
C ASN A 234 4.43 6.27 -7.33
N VAL A 235 5.30 6.90 -6.54
CA VAL A 235 6.39 7.72 -7.07
C VAL A 235 7.28 6.93 -8.02
N GLU A 236 7.52 5.65 -7.79
CA GLU A 236 8.32 4.79 -8.67
C GLU A 236 7.66 4.42 -10.00
N ALA A 237 6.34 4.57 -10.13
CA ALA A 237 5.59 4.27 -11.35
C ALA A 237 5.31 5.52 -12.22
N VAL A 238 5.66 6.73 -11.75
CA VAL A 238 5.41 7.96 -12.50
C VAL A 238 6.42 8.12 -13.63
N ILE A 239 5.92 8.21 -14.86
CA ILE A 239 6.72 8.60 -16.03
C ILE A 239 6.83 10.12 -16.06
N THR A 240 8.04 10.65 -16.09
CA THR A 240 8.25 12.10 -16.17
C THR A 240 7.77 12.63 -17.52
N ALA A 241 6.87 13.63 -17.52
CA ALA A 241 6.47 14.30 -18.74
C ALA A 241 7.69 14.95 -19.41
N ARG A 242 8.07 14.43 -20.58
CA ARG A 242 9.24 14.88 -21.34
C ARG A 242 8.91 16.18 -22.08
N PRO A 243 9.63 17.29 -21.81
CA PRO A 243 9.45 18.53 -22.57
C PRO A 243 9.81 18.35 -24.05
N GLU A 244 9.30 19.23 -24.92
CA GLU A 244 9.77 19.30 -26.31
C GLU A 244 11.22 19.82 -26.36
N SER A 245 11.98 19.37 -27.37
CA SER A 245 13.31 19.89 -27.64
C SER A 245 13.27 21.39 -27.92
N LEU A 246 14.27 22.12 -27.43
CA LEU A 246 14.41 23.56 -27.63
C LEU A 246 15.31 23.86 -28.84
N PRO A 247 15.12 24.99 -29.54
CA PRO A 247 16.03 25.42 -30.60
C PRO A 247 17.45 25.62 -30.07
N ILE A 248 18.44 24.96 -30.66
CA ILE A 248 19.86 25.08 -30.27
C ILE A 248 20.48 26.37 -30.81
N ASP A 249 20.15 26.78 -32.03
CA ASP A 249 20.65 28.03 -32.60
C ASP A 249 19.70 29.19 -32.25
N PRO A 250 20.19 30.37 -31.82
CA PRO A 250 21.58 30.80 -31.69
C PRO A 250 22.12 30.80 -30.24
N MET A 251 22.13 29.66 -29.54
CA MET A 251 22.63 29.61 -28.16
C MET A 251 24.15 29.90 -28.07
N PRO A 252 24.61 30.64 -27.04
CA PRO A 252 26.04 30.91 -26.84
C PRO A 252 26.90 29.64 -26.70
N GLU A 253 28.20 29.77 -26.99
CA GLU A 253 29.20 28.74 -26.70
C GLU A 253 29.37 28.54 -25.18
N PRO A 254 29.62 27.31 -24.71
CA PRO A 254 29.81 27.04 -23.29
C PRO A 254 31.13 27.62 -22.79
N VAL A 255 31.10 28.29 -21.63
CA VAL A 255 32.28 28.93 -21.04
C VAL A 255 32.63 28.25 -19.72
N VAL A 256 33.90 27.89 -19.55
CA VAL A 256 34.43 27.35 -18.29
C VAL A 256 34.85 28.50 -17.38
N TYR A 257 34.37 28.46 -16.14
CA TYR A 257 34.69 29.43 -15.11
C TYR A 257 35.44 28.77 -13.95
N ASP A 258 36.35 29.53 -13.34
CA ASP A 258 36.87 29.22 -12.01
C ASP A 258 35.82 29.63 -10.97
N THR A 259 35.25 28.62 -10.32
CA THR A 259 34.21 28.74 -9.31
C THR A 259 34.75 28.61 -7.89
N GLY A 260 36.05 28.37 -7.71
CA GLY A 260 36.64 28.12 -6.39
C GLY A 260 36.03 26.90 -5.69
N ASP A 261 35.95 26.94 -4.36
CA ASP A 261 35.41 25.83 -3.54
C ASP A 261 33.88 25.77 -3.59
N THR A 262 33.36 25.17 -4.66
CA THR A 262 31.94 25.13 -5.00
C THR A 262 31.45 23.67 -5.25
N PRO A 263 31.60 22.74 -4.30
CA PRO A 263 31.29 21.32 -4.54
C PRO A 263 29.79 20.97 -4.46
N THR A 264 28.92 21.92 -4.11
CA THR A 264 27.48 21.69 -3.95
C THR A 264 26.65 22.60 -4.84
N ILE A 265 25.42 22.17 -5.19
CA ILE A 265 24.49 22.99 -5.97
C ILE A 265 24.20 24.34 -5.29
N ALA A 266 24.03 24.36 -3.97
CA ALA A 266 23.78 25.61 -3.23
C ALA A 266 24.95 26.60 -3.38
N THR A 267 26.19 26.12 -3.25
CA THR A 267 27.38 26.94 -3.49
C THR A 267 27.48 27.41 -4.93
N LEU A 268 27.10 26.55 -5.90
CA LEU A 268 27.16 26.85 -7.33
C LEU A 268 26.18 27.93 -7.74
N VAL A 269 24.94 27.84 -7.25
CA VAL A 269 23.91 28.85 -7.45
C VAL A 269 24.33 30.18 -6.83
N LYS A 270 24.93 30.16 -5.63
CA LYS A 270 25.46 31.38 -4.99
C LYS A 270 26.57 32.02 -5.84
N TRP A 271 27.52 31.22 -6.31
CA TRP A 271 28.57 31.69 -7.21
C TRP A 271 27.99 32.28 -8.50
N ALA A 272 27.09 31.55 -9.17
CA ALA A 272 26.51 31.94 -10.45
C ALA A 272 25.76 33.28 -10.38
N ASN A 273 25.02 33.53 -9.30
CA ASN A 273 24.34 34.80 -9.08
C ASN A 273 25.30 35.94 -8.69
N SER A 274 26.51 35.64 -8.20
CA SER A 274 27.55 36.64 -7.95
C SER A 274 28.39 36.98 -9.19
N ALA A 275 28.43 36.07 -10.17
CA ALA A 275 29.23 36.17 -11.39
C ALA A 275 28.57 37.00 -12.51
N ASP A 276 27.39 37.60 -12.24
CA ASP A 276 26.60 38.41 -13.17
C ASP A 276 26.43 37.78 -14.56
N LEU A 277 25.83 36.58 -14.60
CA LEU A 277 25.57 35.84 -15.84
C LEU A 277 24.42 36.41 -16.69
N GLY A 278 24.00 37.67 -16.43
CA GLY A 278 22.92 38.34 -17.14
C GLY A 278 21.52 37.79 -16.84
N ARG A 279 21.39 36.86 -15.88
CA ARG A 279 20.12 36.28 -15.42
C ARG A 279 20.24 35.79 -13.99
N THR A 280 19.10 35.70 -13.30
CA THR A 280 19.03 34.95 -12.04
C THR A 280 19.17 33.46 -12.32
N VAL A 281 20.09 32.82 -11.62
CA VAL A 281 20.33 31.37 -11.69
C VAL A 281 19.70 30.70 -10.49
N THR A 282 18.99 29.61 -10.73
CA THR A 282 18.38 28.75 -9.72
C THR A 282 19.03 27.36 -9.76
N ALA A 283 18.72 26.50 -8.78
CA ALA A 283 19.22 25.13 -8.79
C ALA A 283 18.75 24.34 -10.03
N ALA A 284 17.58 24.68 -10.59
CA ALA A 284 17.02 24.05 -11.78
C ALA A 284 17.82 24.36 -13.06
N ASP A 285 18.69 25.38 -13.04
CA ASP A 285 19.60 25.72 -14.15
C ASP A 285 20.90 24.90 -14.14
N THR A 286 21.11 24.10 -13.11
CA THR A 286 22.33 23.32 -12.92
C THR A 286 22.07 21.84 -13.22
N LEU A 287 23.08 21.10 -13.69
CA LEU A 287 22.99 19.67 -13.95
C LEU A 287 23.93 18.92 -13.01
N LYS A 288 23.34 18.11 -12.13
CA LYS A 288 24.02 17.30 -11.13
C LYS A 288 24.31 15.93 -11.72
N ASN A 289 25.59 15.53 -11.74
CA ASN A 289 26.03 14.22 -12.19
C ASN A 289 26.29 13.33 -10.97
N VAL A 290 25.42 12.34 -10.77
CA VAL A 290 25.51 11.36 -9.68
C VAL A 290 26.15 10.09 -10.21
N MET A 291 27.16 9.59 -9.50
CA MET A 291 27.88 8.38 -9.90
C MET A 291 27.36 7.16 -9.14
N LEU A 292 27.04 6.12 -9.88
CA LEU A 292 26.56 4.83 -9.43
C LEU A 292 27.48 3.72 -9.94
N LYS A 293 27.44 2.59 -9.25
CA LYS A 293 27.89 1.30 -9.77
C LYS A 293 26.70 0.37 -9.83
N VAL A 294 26.58 -0.38 -10.92
CA VAL A 294 25.48 -1.32 -11.20
C VAL A 294 26.04 -2.70 -11.48
N ARG A 295 25.35 -3.75 -11.04
CA ARG A 295 25.72 -5.14 -11.27
C ARG A 295 24.51 -5.94 -11.72
N GLN A 296 24.59 -6.48 -12.92
CA GLN A 296 23.53 -7.31 -13.51
C GLN A 296 23.39 -8.64 -12.75
N PRO A 297 22.19 -9.24 -12.68
CA PRO A 297 22.02 -10.57 -12.09
C PRO A 297 22.96 -11.59 -12.72
N GLY A 298 23.67 -12.34 -11.87
CA GLY A 298 24.65 -13.35 -12.31
C GLY A 298 26.02 -12.80 -12.70
N SER A 299 26.21 -11.47 -12.70
CA SER A 299 27.54 -10.86 -12.83
C SER A 299 28.22 -10.75 -11.47
N ILE A 300 29.54 -10.88 -11.45
CA ILE A 300 30.37 -10.56 -10.28
C ILE A 300 30.92 -9.12 -10.33
N ASP A 301 31.00 -8.55 -11.53
CA ASP A 301 31.67 -7.28 -11.78
C ASP A 301 30.70 -6.10 -11.71
N TRP A 302 31.18 -5.01 -11.13
CA TRP A 302 30.48 -3.72 -11.06
C TRP A 302 30.80 -2.87 -12.30
N GLU A 303 29.78 -2.27 -12.89
CA GLU A 303 29.89 -1.34 -14.01
C GLU A 303 29.54 0.08 -13.54
N LEU A 304 30.28 1.09 -14.01
CA LEU A 304 29.97 2.49 -13.71
C LEU A 304 28.76 2.99 -14.50
N LEU A 305 27.90 3.73 -13.81
CA LEU A 305 26.78 4.46 -14.38
C LEU A 305 26.79 5.89 -13.84
N ALA A 306 26.68 6.87 -14.72
CA ALA A 306 26.43 8.25 -14.36
C ALA A 306 24.96 8.61 -14.63
N VAL A 307 24.34 9.34 -13.69
CA VAL A 307 22.97 9.83 -13.81
C VAL A 307 22.97 11.35 -13.68
N GLY A 308 22.58 12.05 -14.75
CA GLY A 308 22.46 13.51 -14.79
C GLY A 308 21.04 13.97 -14.46
N ILE A 309 20.84 14.71 -13.37
CA ILE A 309 19.54 15.25 -12.98
C ILE A 309 19.59 16.78 -12.80
N PRO A 310 18.48 17.52 -12.99
CA PRO A 310 18.41 18.92 -12.63
C PRO A 310 18.87 19.13 -11.18
N GLY A 311 19.66 20.16 -10.91
CA GLY A 311 20.34 20.29 -9.62
C GLY A 311 19.40 20.68 -8.48
N ASP A 312 18.22 21.19 -8.82
CA ASP A 312 17.14 21.35 -7.85
C ASP A 312 16.54 20.01 -7.44
N ARG A 313 16.76 18.89 -8.12
CA ARG A 313 16.23 17.56 -7.76
C ARG A 313 17.22 16.72 -6.94
N ALA A 314 16.70 15.70 -6.27
CA ALA A 314 17.45 14.61 -5.66
C ALA A 314 17.15 13.28 -6.36
N ILE A 315 18.07 12.31 -6.22
CA ILE A 315 17.79 10.92 -6.60
C ILE A 315 16.76 10.36 -5.61
N ASP A 316 15.68 9.80 -6.15
CA ASP A 316 14.72 9.01 -5.40
C ASP A 316 15.10 7.53 -5.51
N ASP A 317 15.35 6.91 -4.36
CA ASP A 317 15.84 5.53 -4.30
C ASP A 317 14.81 4.53 -4.86
N LYS A 318 13.51 4.76 -4.66
CA LYS A 318 12.47 3.87 -5.18
C LYS A 318 12.39 3.93 -6.70
N ARG A 319 12.43 5.14 -7.27
CA ARG A 319 12.45 5.36 -8.72
C ARG A 319 13.70 4.74 -9.35
N LEU A 320 14.88 5.01 -8.76
CA LEU A 320 16.13 4.44 -9.24
C LEU A 320 16.14 2.90 -9.17
N ALA A 321 15.66 2.31 -8.08
CA ALA A 321 15.51 0.87 -7.94
C ALA A 321 14.60 0.29 -9.03
N ALA A 322 13.43 0.89 -9.23
CA ALA A 322 12.48 0.44 -10.25
C ALA A 322 13.06 0.56 -11.68
N ALA A 323 13.83 1.61 -11.95
CA ALA A 323 14.44 1.83 -13.27
C ALA A 323 15.64 0.90 -13.55
N LEU A 324 16.27 0.36 -12.51
CA LEU A 324 17.43 -0.53 -12.62
C LEU A 324 17.09 -2.02 -12.39
N ASP A 325 15.87 -2.35 -11.95
CA ASP A 325 15.44 -3.73 -11.74
C ASP A 325 15.67 -4.61 -12.99
N PRO A 326 16.22 -5.83 -12.84
CA PRO A 326 16.61 -6.54 -11.61
C PRO A 326 18.07 -6.34 -11.15
N ALA A 327 18.79 -5.32 -11.64
CA ALA A 327 20.19 -5.11 -11.31
C ALA A 327 20.39 -4.56 -9.89
N GLU A 328 21.49 -4.99 -9.25
CA GLU A 328 21.96 -4.37 -8.01
C GLU A 328 22.63 -3.03 -8.31
N TYR A 329 22.51 -2.06 -7.41
CA TYR A 329 23.17 -0.76 -7.55
C TYR A 329 23.66 -0.20 -6.22
N ALA A 330 24.65 0.68 -6.28
CA ALA A 330 25.09 1.50 -5.16
C ALA A 330 25.64 2.84 -5.66
N MET A 331 25.48 3.91 -4.86
CA MET A 331 26.18 5.18 -5.12
C MET A 331 27.68 5.00 -4.86
N LEU A 332 28.52 5.71 -5.62
CA LEU A 332 29.97 5.71 -5.37
C LEU A 332 30.27 6.44 -4.06
N GLY A 333 31.02 5.77 -3.18
CA GLY A 333 31.60 6.36 -1.97
C GLY A 333 33.01 6.91 -2.23
N ASP A 334 33.61 7.55 -1.23
CA ASP A 334 34.96 8.15 -1.33
C ASP A 334 36.03 7.11 -1.71
N ASP A 335 35.90 5.88 -1.20
CA ASP A 335 36.79 4.77 -1.53
C ASP A 335 36.66 4.33 -3.00
N ASP A 336 35.45 4.43 -3.58
CA ASP A 336 35.25 4.10 -5.00
C ASP A 336 35.91 5.15 -5.90
N PHE A 337 35.83 6.45 -5.55
CA PHE A 337 36.40 7.54 -6.34
C PHE A 337 37.92 7.44 -6.51
N ALA A 338 38.63 6.85 -5.56
CA ALA A 338 40.07 6.60 -5.68
C ALA A 338 40.44 5.72 -6.88
N GLY A 339 39.53 4.84 -7.32
CA GLY A 339 39.71 4.01 -8.52
C GLY A 339 39.51 4.76 -9.85
N TYR A 340 38.97 5.98 -9.80
CA TYR A 340 38.54 6.74 -10.98
C TYR A 340 39.03 8.19 -10.92
N PRO A 341 40.34 8.44 -11.12
CA PRO A 341 40.94 9.77 -10.93
C PRO A 341 40.41 10.85 -11.90
N TYR A 342 39.73 10.45 -12.98
CA TYR A 342 39.06 11.35 -13.92
C TYR A 342 37.69 11.84 -13.41
N LEU A 343 37.16 11.27 -12.32
CA LEU A 343 35.91 11.71 -11.69
C LEU A 343 36.21 12.69 -10.54
N VAL A 344 36.19 13.99 -10.85
CA VAL A 344 36.44 15.03 -9.86
C VAL A 344 35.18 15.31 -9.05
N LYS A 345 35.06 14.72 -7.85
CA LYS A 345 33.89 14.88 -6.96
C LYS A 345 33.53 16.36 -6.78
N GLY A 346 32.26 16.70 -7.01
CA GLY A 346 31.75 18.08 -6.99
C GLY A 346 31.89 18.85 -8.30
N TYR A 347 32.69 18.35 -9.26
CA TYR A 347 33.00 19.02 -10.52
C TYR A 347 32.92 18.08 -11.74
N ILE A 348 32.20 16.95 -11.61
CA ILE A 348 32.01 15.97 -12.68
C ILE A 348 31.11 16.56 -13.77
N GLY A 349 31.56 16.48 -15.01
CA GLY A 349 30.86 16.90 -16.22
C GLY A 349 30.74 15.78 -17.27
N PRO A 350 29.94 15.99 -18.33
CA PRO A 350 29.73 14.98 -19.36
C PRO A 350 30.97 14.63 -20.20
N LYS A 351 32.00 15.51 -20.25
CA LYS A 351 33.18 15.29 -21.10
C LYS A 351 34.05 14.15 -20.58
N ALA A 352 34.36 14.12 -19.28
CA ALA A 352 35.13 13.03 -18.69
C ALA A 352 34.38 11.69 -18.78
N LEU A 353 33.06 11.70 -18.58
CA LEU A 353 32.23 10.49 -18.71
C LEU A 353 32.34 9.88 -20.11
N LYS A 354 32.16 10.71 -21.16
CA LYS A 354 32.29 10.27 -22.56
C LYS A 354 33.69 9.79 -22.89
N ALA A 355 34.73 10.52 -22.47
CA ALA A 355 36.13 10.17 -22.74
C ALA A 355 36.51 8.80 -22.17
N ASN A 356 35.89 8.41 -21.04
CA ASN A 356 36.14 7.15 -20.35
C ASN A 356 35.06 6.09 -20.62
N LYS A 357 34.14 6.33 -21.57
CA LYS A 357 33.05 5.41 -21.96
C LYS A 357 32.18 4.98 -20.78
N VAL A 358 31.97 5.88 -19.81
CA VAL A 358 31.02 5.66 -18.72
C VAL A 358 29.62 5.86 -19.29
N ARG A 359 28.72 4.90 -19.06
CA ARG A 359 27.32 5.01 -19.46
C ARG A 359 26.70 6.21 -18.74
N TYR A 360 26.09 7.13 -19.50
CA TYR A 360 25.50 8.36 -18.97
C TYR A 360 24.02 8.46 -19.32
N LEU A 361 23.18 8.26 -18.32
CA LEU A 361 21.74 8.43 -18.43
C LEU A 361 21.34 9.77 -17.79
N VAL A 362 20.27 10.39 -18.26
CA VAL A 362 19.80 11.68 -17.72
C VAL A 362 18.31 11.64 -17.34
N ASP A 363 17.88 12.57 -16.50
CA ASP A 363 16.47 12.81 -16.24
C ASP A 363 15.74 13.14 -17.55
N PRO A 364 14.48 12.68 -17.75
CA PRO A 364 13.72 12.98 -18.96
C PRO A 364 13.52 14.47 -19.25
N ARG A 365 13.66 15.36 -18.25
CA ARG A 365 13.61 16.82 -18.45
C ARG A 365 14.85 17.37 -19.16
N VAL A 366 15.94 16.60 -19.24
CA VAL A 366 17.15 16.96 -20.00
C VAL A 366 16.97 16.59 -21.46
N VAL A 367 16.37 17.50 -22.23
CA VAL A 367 16.11 17.33 -23.66
C VAL A 367 17.06 18.18 -24.51
N ASP A 368 17.14 17.89 -25.82
CA ASP A 368 17.99 18.66 -26.73
C ASP A 368 17.65 20.16 -26.66
N GLY A 369 18.69 21.00 -26.66
CA GLY A 369 18.56 22.45 -26.50
C GLY A 369 18.41 22.94 -25.06
N THR A 370 18.32 22.05 -24.05
CA THR A 370 18.46 22.48 -22.65
C THR A 370 19.91 22.89 -22.35
N SER A 371 20.08 24.01 -21.65
CA SER A 371 21.39 24.61 -21.34
C SER A 371 21.65 24.56 -19.83
N TRP A 372 22.82 24.04 -19.45
CA TRP A 372 23.13 23.70 -18.06
C TRP A 372 24.40 24.37 -17.53
N ILE A 373 24.42 24.59 -16.22
CA ILE A 373 25.64 24.81 -15.45
C ILE A 373 26.04 23.47 -14.80
N THR A 374 27.21 22.94 -15.10
CA THR A 374 27.66 21.64 -14.59
C THR A 374 29.18 21.60 -14.38
N GLY A 375 29.69 20.53 -13.79
CA GLY A 375 31.12 20.38 -13.55
C GLY A 375 31.94 20.45 -14.84
N ALA A 376 33.14 21.01 -14.78
CA ALA A 376 34.05 21.10 -15.92
C ALA A 376 35.15 20.02 -15.93
N ASP A 377 34.97 18.95 -15.13
CA ASP A 377 35.92 17.84 -14.96
C ASP A 377 37.27 18.25 -14.34
N GLU A 378 37.33 19.43 -13.71
CA GLU A 378 38.51 19.99 -13.08
C GLU A 378 38.16 20.55 -11.68
N PRO A 379 39.03 20.38 -10.67
CA PRO A 379 38.77 20.93 -9.33
C PRO A 379 38.51 22.43 -9.37
N GLY A 380 37.42 22.85 -8.75
CA GLY A 380 37.05 24.26 -8.63
C GLY A 380 36.44 24.87 -9.89
N ARG A 381 36.15 24.09 -10.94
CA ARG A 381 35.67 24.63 -12.22
C ARG A 381 34.34 24.07 -12.66
N HIS A 382 33.50 24.95 -13.20
CA HIS A 382 32.22 24.62 -13.80
C HIS A 382 32.11 25.22 -15.19
N VAL A 383 31.36 24.55 -16.05
CA VAL A 383 30.97 25.06 -17.36
C VAL A 383 29.57 25.65 -17.27
N VAL A 384 29.39 26.85 -17.82
CA VAL A 384 28.10 27.55 -17.95
C VAL A 384 27.69 27.53 -19.41
N GLY A 385 26.41 27.21 -19.67
CA GLY A 385 25.88 27.21 -21.03
C GLY A 385 26.13 25.91 -21.79
N LEU A 386 26.31 24.78 -21.08
CA LEU A 386 26.53 23.48 -21.70
C LEU A 386 25.20 22.92 -22.22
N VAL A 387 25.07 22.79 -23.54
CA VAL A 387 23.81 22.46 -24.22
C VAL A 387 23.71 20.97 -24.54
N ALA A 388 22.63 20.34 -24.07
CA ALA A 388 22.29 18.96 -24.44
C ALA A 388 21.97 18.87 -25.95
N GLY A 389 22.47 17.84 -26.62
CA GLY A 389 22.34 17.64 -28.07
C GLY A 389 23.42 18.34 -28.90
N ARG A 390 24.03 19.43 -28.39
CA ARG A 390 25.17 20.13 -29.02
C ARG A 390 26.52 19.77 -28.39
N ASP A 391 26.64 19.98 -27.09
CA ASP A 391 27.91 19.88 -26.36
C ASP A 391 28.08 18.52 -25.68
N PHE A 392 26.98 17.85 -25.36
CA PHE A 392 26.95 16.47 -24.90
C PHE A 392 25.69 15.75 -25.36
N THR A 393 25.77 14.43 -25.48
CA THR A 393 24.65 13.56 -25.84
C THR A 393 24.63 12.41 -24.83
N PRO A 394 23.57 12.26 -24.02
CA PRO A 394 23.45 11.13 -23.10
C PRO A 394 23.15 9.83 -23.87
N ASP A 395 23.42 8.68 -23.25
CA ASP A 395 23.12 7.36 -23.82
C ASP A 395 21.62 7.01 -23.73
N GLY A 396 20.86 7.77 -22.95
CA GLY A 396 19.42 7.59 -22.78
C GLY A 396 18.89 8.36 -21.56
N THR A 397 17.62 8.11 -21.23
CA THR A 397 16.98 8.68 -20.05
C THR A 397 16.77 7.63 -18.97
N ILE A 398 16.64 8.07 -17.73
CA ILE A 398 16.31 7.22 -16.59
C ILE A 398 15.36 7.94 -15.62
N GLU A 399 14.34 7.24 -15.13
CA GLU A 399 13.46 7.74 -14.08
C GLU A 399 14.15 7.58 -12.72
N ALA A 400 14.95 8.56 -12.32
CA ALA A 400 15.72 8.51 -11.08
C ALA A 400 15.51 9.72 -10.17
N ALA A 401 15.04 10.85 -10.70
CA ALA A 401 14.80 12.04 -9.89
C ALA A 401 13.47 11.97 -9.13
N GLU A 402 13.42 12.55 -7.94
CA GLU A 402 12.17 12.71 -7.18
C GLU A 402 11.07 13.45 -7.97
N VAL A 403 9.82 13.07 -7.71
CA VAL A 403 8.63 13.79 -8.18
C VAL A 403 8.24 14.84 -7.14
N ARG A 404 7.85 16.04 -7.57
CA ARG A 404 7.40 17.10 -6.65
C ARG A 404 5.98 17.57 -6.93
N ASP A 405 5.36 18.12 -5.90
CA ASP A 405 4.12 18.88 -6.04
C ASP A 405 4.30 20.01 -7.06
N GLY A 406 3.37 20.10 -8.00
CA GLY A 406 3.42 21.05 -9.11
C GLY A 406 4.09 20.52 -10.37
N ASP A 407 4.75 19.35 -10.34
CA ASP A 407 5.26 18.73 -11.56
C ASP A 407 4.10 18.38 -12.51
N PRO A 408 4.27 18.50 -13.83
CA PRO A 408 3.22 18.16 -14.78
C PRO A 408 2.85 16.68 -14.70
N SER A 409 1.55 16.40 -14.68
CA SER A 409 1.02 15.05 -14.79
C SER A 409 1.42 14.43 -16.14
N PRO A 410 1.71 13.12 -16.21
CA PRO A 410 2.16 12.48 -17.44
C PRO A 410 1.09 12.47 -18.55
N ASP A 411 -0.18 12.61 -18.17
CA ASP A 411 -1.32 12.74 -19.09
C ASP A 411 -1.56 14.19 -19.57
N GLY A 412 -0.79 15.16 -19.08
CA GLY A 412 -0.88 16.57 -19.45
C GLY A 412 -2.11 17.31 -18.92
N ALA A 413 -2.91 16.72 -18.04
CA ALA A 413 -4.18 17.31 -17.59
C ALA A 413 -4.02 18.42 -16.53
N GLY A 414 -2.93 18.40 -15.77
CA GLY A 414 -2.70 19.31 -14.66
C GLY A 414 -1.44 18.98 -13.87
N PRO A 415 -1.20 19.65 -12.73
CA PRO A 415 -0.08 19.35 -11.87
C PRO A 415 -0.34 18.11 -11.00
N LEU A 416 0.75 17.45 -10.60
CA LEU A 416 0.76 16.39 -9.60
C LEU A 416 0.75 17.00 -8.19
N VAL A 417 0.02 16.34 -7.30
CA VAL A 417 0.03 16.61 -5.85
C VAL A 417 0.28 15.32 -5.08
N SER A 418 1.12 15.40 -4.05
CA SER A 418 1.44 14.29 -3.18
C SER A 418 0.30 14.01 -2.22
N ALA A 419 0.08 12.73 -1.96
CA ALA A 419 -0.88 12.25 -0.98
C ALA A 419 -0.33 10.99 -0.28
N ARG A 420 -0.96 10.64 0.84
CA ARG A 420 -0.59 9.47 1.64
C ARG A 420 -1.76 8.51 1.77
N GLY A 421 -1.43 7.23 1.77
CA GLY A 421 -2.42 6.17 1.88
C GLY A 421 -1.89 4.92 2.55
N ILE A 422 -2.82 4.06 2.96
CA ILE A 422 -2.52 2.75 3.53
C ILE A 422 -2.89 1.72 2.47
N GLU A 423 -1.93 0.94 1.98
CA GLU A 423 -2.19 -0.16 1.05
C GLU A 423 -3.15 -1.19 1.66
N ILE A 424 -4.36 -1.29 1.11
CA ILE A 424 -5.41 -2.23 1.53
C ILE A 424 -5.59 -3.41 0.58
N GLY A 425 -5.09 -3.28 -0.65
CA GLY A 425 -5.03 -4.37 -1.61
C GLY A 425 -4.08 -4.07 -2.75
N HIS A 426 -3.64 -5.13 -3.43
CA HIS A 426 -2.66 -5.06 -4.51
C HIS A 426 -2.98 -6.15 -5.53
N ILE A 427 -3.05 -5.78 -6.80
CA ILE A 427 -3.29 -6.70 -7.91
C ILE A 427 -2.12 -6.70 -8.89
N PHE A 428 -1.69 -7.88 -9.30
CA PHE A 428 -0.52 -8.12 -10.15
C PHE A 428 -0.88 -9.00 -11.35
N SER A 429 -0.41 -8.59 -12.53
CA SER A 429 -0.30 -9.45 -13.71
C SER A 429 1.09 -10.11 -13.71
N LEU A 430 1.22 -11.24 -13.00
CA LEU A 430 2.50 -11.93 -12.80
C LEU A 430 3.06 -12.57 -14.08
N GLY A 431 2.19 -12.82 -15.06
CA GLY A 431 2.56 -13.47 -16.31
C GLY A 431 3.04 -14.89 -16.06
N ARG A 432 4.20 -15.22 -16.60
CA ARG A 432 4.72 -16.61 -16.60
C ARG A 432 5.83 -16.86 -15.58
N LYS A 433 6.19 -15.90 -14.71
CA LYS A 433 7.32 -16.04 -13.77
C LYS A 433 7.31 -17.35 -12.99
N TYR A 434 6.20 -17.66 -12.32
CA TYR A 434 6.07 -18.85 -11.48
C TYR A 434 5.77 -20.11 -12.27
N THR A 435 4.93 -19.99 -13.29
CA THR A 435 4.57 -21.11 -14.17
C THR A 435 5.78 -21.57 -14.97
N ASP A 436 6.72 -20.68 -15.31
CA ASP A 436 8.02 -20.99 -15.90
C ASP A 436 8.91 -21.76 -14.92
N ALA A 437 9.07 -21.25 -13.71
CA ALA A 437 9.89 -21.88 -12.67
C ALA A 437 9.44 -23.32 -12.36
N PHE A 438 8.14 -23.58 -12.41
CA PHE A 438 7.58 -24.90 -12.13
C PHE A 438 7.19 -25.71 -13.38
N THR A 439 7.33 -25.17 -14.60
CA THR A 439 6.81 -25.82 -15.82
C THR A 439 5.34 -26.23 -15.65
N ALA A 440 4.48 -25.26 -15.31
CA ALA A 440 3.05 -25.46 -15.17
C ALA A 440 2.38 -25.36 -16.55
N ASP A 441 2.46 -26.45 -17.29
CA ASP A 441 1.94 -26.59 -18.65
C ASP A 441 0.66 -27.42 -18.67
N VAL A 442 -0.25 -27.11 -19.60
CA VAL A 442 -1.45 -27.90 -19.89
C VAL A 442 -1.57 -28.18 -21.38
N LEU A 443 -2.39 -29.16 -21.76
CA LEU A 443 -2.63 -29.47 -23.16
C LEU A 443 -3.54 -28.41 -23.80
N GLY A 444 -3.03 -27.68 -24.80
CA GLY A 444 -3.76 -26.70 -25.60
C GLY A 444 -4.79 -27.33 -26.56
N GLU A 445 -5.58 -26.49 -27.22
CA GLU A 445 -6.62 -26.94 -28.16
C GLU A 445 -6.06 -27.79 -29.31
N ASP A 446 -4.84 -27.49 -29.72
CA ASP A 446 -4.11 -28.15 -30.80
C ASP A 446 -3.31 -29.39 -30.33
N GLY A 447 -3.45 -29.77 -29.05
CA GLY A 447 -2.71 -30.88 -28.46
C GLY A 447 -1.24 -30.57 -28.14
N ARG A 448 -0.81 -29.31 -28.19
CA ARG A 448 0.55 -28.90 -27.78
C ARG A 448 0.55 -28.35 -26.35
N PRO A 449 1.66 -28.51 -25.59
CA PRO A 449 1.77 -27.88 -24.28
C PRO A 449 1.67 -26.36 -24.35
N VAL A 450 0.87 -25.78 -23.46
CA VAL A 450 0.71 -24.34 -23.25
C VAL A 450 1.13 -24.00 -21.83
N ARG A 451 2.11 -23.11 -21.69
CA ARG A 451 2.53 -22.53 -20.42
C ARG A 451 1.45 -21.58 -19.91
N LEU A 452 0.87 -21.88 -18.76
CA LEU A 452 -0.15 -21.04 -18.14
C LEU A 452 0.43 -19.65 -17.80
N THR A 453 -0.41 -18.63 -17.88
CA THR A 453 -0.13 -17.29 -17.38
C THR A 453 -0.92 -17.05 -16.08
N MET A 454 -0.39 -16.23 -15.18
CA MET A 454 -0.87 -16.12 -13.79
C MET A 454 -1.07 -14.67 -13.35
N GLY A 455 -2.12 -14.45 -12.56
CA GLY A 455 -2.35 -13.22 -11.79
C GLY A 455 -2.27 -13.49 -10.28
N SER A 456 -1.94 -12.47 -9.48
CA SER A 456 -1.98 -12.53 -8.01
C SER A 456 -2.68 -11.30 -7.44
N TYR A 457 -3.55 -11.50 -6.47
CA TYR A 457 -4.47 -10.48 -5.98
C TYR A 457 -4.61 -10.56 -4.45
N GLY A 458 -3.99 -9.61 -3.73
CA GLY A 458 -3.96 -9.53 -2.27
C GLY A 458 -4.91 -8.48 -1.67
N VAL A 459 -5.56 -8.80 -0.55
CA VAL A 459 -6.33 -7.85 0.30
C VAL A 459 -5.96 -8.09 1.75
N GLY A 460 -5.52 -7.05 2.45
CA GLY A 460 -5.22 -7.13 3.88
C GLY A 460 -6.50 -7.12 4.73
N VAL A 461 -7.10 -8.28 4.97
CA VAL A 461 -8.38 -8.41 5.70
C VAL A 461 -8.29 -7.85 7.12
N SER A 462 -7.26 -8.21 7.88
CA SER A 462 -7.07 -7.63 9.23
C SER A 462 -6.74 -6.14 9.18
N ARG A 463 -5.97 -5.71 8.17
CA ARG A 463 -5.60 -4.31 7.97
C ARG A 463 -6.85 -3.46 7.67
N LEU A 464 -7.80 -3.96 6.89
CA LEU A 464 -9.07 -3.30 6.61
C LEU A 464 -9.86 -2.96 7.87
N VAL A 465 -9.82 -3.81 8.90
CA VAL A 465 -10.49 -3.50 10.19
C VAL A 465 -9.92 -2.22 10.81
N ALA A 466 -8.59 -2.07 10.82
CA ALA A 466 -7.97 -0.85 11.32
C ALA A 466 -8.16 0.34 10.39
N VAL A 467 -8.16 0.15 9.07
CA VAL A 467 -8.45 1.24 8.12
C VAL A 467 -9.85 1.79 8.31
N ILE A 468 -10.85 0.92 8.50
CA ILE A 468 -12.22 1.34 8.78
C ILE A 468 -12.26 2.10 10.12
N ALA A 469 -11.57 1.61 11.16
CA ALA A 469 -11.46 2.34 12.43
C ALA A 469 -10.75 3.70 12.28
N GLU A 470 -9.74 3.79 11.42
CA GLU A 470 -8.98 5.02 11.16
C GLU A 470 -9.84 6.05 10.42
N GLN A 471 -10.61 5.63 9.41
CA GLN A 471 -11.45 6.52 8.63
C GLN A 471 -12.78 6.87 9.29
N HIS A 472 -13.22 6.05 10.26
CA HIS A 472 -14.51 6.18 10.94
C HIS A 472 -14.35 6.17 12.46
N HIS A 473 -13.86 7.28 13.00
CA HIS A 473 -13.83 7.56 14.43
C HIS A 473 -14.10 9.05 14.71
N ASP A 474 -14.31 9.38 15.98
CA ASP A 474 -14.28 10.75 16.50
C ASP A 474 -13.70 10.74 17.92
N GLU A 475 -13.79 11.89 18.61
CA GLU A 475 -13.29 12.06 19.98
C GLU A 475 -13.94 11.12 21.02
N LEU A 476 -15.12 10.58 20.74
CA LEU A 476 -15.82 9.66 21.64
C LEU A 476 -15.43 8.20 21.39
N GLY A 477 -15.07 7.84 20.15
CA GLY A 477 -14.58 6.52 19.81
C GLY A 477 -14.88 6.05 18.38
N LEU A 478 -15.09 4.75 18.22
CA LEU A 478 -15.28 4.10 16.92
C LEU A 478 -16.66 4.42 16.31
N ARG A 479 -16.76 4.39 14.99
CA ARG A 479 -18.01 4.61 14.23
C ARG A 479 -18.17 3.60 13.09
N TRP A 480 -18.50 2.36 13.40
CA TRP A 480 -18.53 1.31 12.37
C TRP A 480 -19.60 1.56 11.29
N PRO A 481 -19.27 1.40 10.00
CA PRO A 481 -20.27 1.21 8.96
C PRO A 481 -21.14 -0.02 9.28
N ALA A 482 -22.44 0.06 9.00
CA ALA A 482 -23.40 -0.98 9.35
C ALA A 482 -23.04 -2.36 8.77
N SER A 483 -22.41 -2.38 7.59
CA SER A 483 -21.99 -3.61 6.90
C SER A 483 -20.96 -4.46 7.67
N VAL A 484 -20.18 -3.84 8.56
CA VAL A 484 -19.08 -4.48 9.30
C VAL A 484 -19.20 -4.37 10.82
N ALA A 485 -20.11 -3.55 11.35
CA ALA A 485 -20.32 -3.35 12.78
C ALA A 485 -20.51 -4.67 13.55
N PRO A 486 -20.03 -4.81 14.79
CA PRO A 486 -20.15 -6.09 15.52
C PRO A 486 -21.61 -6.47 15.84
N PHE A 487 -22.50 -5.48 15.92
CA PHE A 487 -23.94 -5.58 16.19
C PHE A 487 -24.65 -4.50 15.39
N ASP A 488 -25.96 -4.66 15.17
CA ASP A 488 -26.78 -3.67 14.49
C ASP A 488 -27.23 -2.58 15.48
N ALA A 489 -27.54 -2.96 16.72
CA ALA A 489 -27.96 -2.06 17.79
C ALA A 489 -27.34 -2.39 19.15
N HIS A 490 -27.00 -1.34 19.90
CA HIS A 490 -26.59 -1.39 21.30
C HIS A 490 -27.72 -0.86 22.17
N LEU A 491 -28.46 -1.77 22.81
CA LEU A 491 -29.57 -1.44 23.69
C LEU A 491 -29.04 -1.14 25.10
N VAL A 492 -29.07 0.13 25.50
CA VAL A 492 -28.50 0.62 26.76
C VAL A 492 -29.60 0.86 27.78
N ILE A 493 -29.59 0.08 28.86
CA ILE A 493 -30.48 0.30 30.01
C ILE A 493 -29.93 1.44 30.86
N ALA A 494 -30.48 2.65 30.68
CA ALA A 494 -30.13 3.84 31.44
C ALA A 494 -31.05 4.07 32.66
N ASN A 495 -32.25 3.50 32.64
CA ASN A 495 -33.19 3.56 33.75
C ASN A 495 -32.90 2.46 34.80
N LYS A 496 -33.06 2.78 36.08
CA LYS A 496 -32.84 1.83 37.19
C LYS A 496 -34.10 1.05 37.56
N ASP A 497 -35.26 1.47 37.04
CA ASP A 497 -36.54 0.84 37.31
C ASP A 497 -36.62 -0.61 36.81
N ALA A 498 -37.34 -1.46 37.56
CA ALA A 498 -37.46 -2.88 37.25
C ALA A 498 -38.29 -3.14 35.98
N ALA A 499 -39.33 -2.33 35.72
CA ALA A 499 -40.14 -2.46 34.51
C ALA A 499 -39.34 -2.06 33.26
N ALA A 500 -38.51 -1.02 33.36
CA ALA A 500 -37.60 -0.63 32.28
C ALA A 500 -36.56 -1.73 31.97
N ARG A 501 -36.07 -2.46 32.98
CA ARG A 501 -35.15 -3.58 32.78
C ARG A 501 -35.81 -4.79 32.12
N ALA A 502 -36.98 -5.18 32.61
CA ALA A 502 -37.74 -6.28 32.01
C ALA A 502 -38.11 -5.94 30.57
N GLY A 503 -38.63 -4.73 30.35
CA GLY A 503 -39.00 -4.22 29.04
C GLY A 503 -37.83 -4.11 28.06
N ALA A 504 -36.64 -3.71 28.52
CA ALA A 504 -35.44 -3.73 27.67
C ALA A 504 -35.04 -5.14 27.23
N ALA A 505 -35.19 -6.14 28.11
CA ALA A 505 -34.90 -7.54 27.77
C ALA A 505 -35.92 -8.09 26.76
N GLU A 506 -37.20 -7.75 26.91
CA GLU A 506 -38.26 -8.09 25.94
C GLU A 506 -38.01 -7.40 24.60
N LEU A 507 -37.71 -6.11 24.60
CA LEU A 507 -37.40 -5.35 23.38
C LEU A 507 -36.18 -5.92 22.66
N ALA A 508 -35.12 -6.30 23.38
CA ALA A 508 -33.97 -6.97 22.79
C ALA A 508 -34.37 -8.30 22.11
N ALA A 509 -35.26 -9.08 22.74
CA ALA A 509 -35.75 -10.34 22.19
C ALA A 509 -36.64 -10.13 20.96
N ASP A 510 -37.42 -9.05 20.93
CA ASP A 510 -38.27 -8.71 19.78
C ASP A 510 -37.43 -8.23 18.59
N LEU A 511 -36.41 -7.39 18.83
CA LEU A 511 -35.43 -6.97 17.82
C LEU A 511 -34.64 -8.18 17.27
N ASP A 512 -34.24 -9.11 18.14
CA ASP A 512 -33.57 -10.34 17.73
C ASP A 512 -34.47 -11.23 16.85
N ARG A 513 -35.77 -11.32 17.18
CA ARG A 513 -36.76 -12.13 16.44
C ARG A 513 -36.97 -11.64 15.01
N ILE A 514 -36.79 -10.35 14.76
CA ILE A 514 -36.86 -9.75 13.41
C ILE A 514 -35.51 -9.72 12.69
N GLY A 515 -34.48 -10.35 13.26
CA GLY A 515 -33.19 -10.61 12.60
C GLY A 515 -32.07 -9.62 12.95
N LEU A 516 -32.29 -8.67 13.86
CA LEU A 516 -31.25 -7.73 14.26
C LEU A 516 -30.29 -8.36 15.29
N GLN A 517 -29.00 -8.08 15.13
CA GLN A 517 -27.96 -8.44 16.08
C GLN A 517 -27.91 -7.40 17.21
N VAL A 518 -28.32 -7.78 18.41
CA VAL A 518 -28.44 -6.85 19.54
C VAL A 518 -27.37 -7.10 20.60
N LEU A 519 -26.69 -6.02 21.00
CA LEU A 519 -25.89 -5.96 22.22
C LEU A 519 -26.71 -5.29 23.32
N LEU A 520 -27.05 -6.01 24.38
CA LEU A 520 -27.81 -5.51 25.52
C LEU A 520 -26.86 -5.13 26.67
N ASP A 521 -26.83 -3.85 27.06
CA ASP A 521 -26.10 -3.39 28.25
C ASP A 521 -26.93 -3.51 29.52
N ASP A 522 -26.95 -4.72 30.07
CA ASP A 522 -27.63 -5.11 31.31
C ASP A 522 -26.77 -4.96 32.58
N ARG A 523 -25.57 -4.37 32.45
CA ARG A 523 -24.66 -4.18 33.59
C ARG A 523 -25.27 -3.27 34.66
N GLN A 524 -24.84 -3.45 35.91
CA GLN A 524 -25.25 -2.63 37.05
C GLN A 524 -24.42 -1.35 37.19
N SER A 525 -23.85 -0.85 36.10
CA SER A 525 -23.04 0.38 36.05
C SER A 525 -23.90 1.64 35.95
N SER A 526 -23.31 2.81 36.22
CA SER A 526 -24.00 4.09 36.04
C SER A 526 -24.31 4.36 34.55
N PRO A 527 -25.39 5.09 34.21
CA PRO A 527 -25.72 5.41 32.83
C PRO A 527 -24.56 6.09 32.08
N GLY A 528 -23.83 6.99 32.74
CA GLY A 528 -22.66 7.65 32.15
C GLY A 528 -21.59 6.66 31.68
N VAL A 529 -21.25 5.66 32.49
CA VAL A 529 -20.29 4.61 32.09
C VAL A 529 -20.80 3.81 30.90
N LYS A 530 -22.09 3.48 30.89
CA LYS A 530 -22.70 2.74 29.77
C LYS A 530 -22.67 3.54 28.47
N PHE A 531 -22.97 4.84 28.53
CA PHE A 531 -22.91 5.71 27.36
C PHE A 531 -21.48 5.85 26.83
N THR A 532 -20.50 6.11 27.71
CA THR A 532 -19.09 6.17 27.30
C THR A 532 -18.64 4.87 26.65
N ASP A 533 -19.01 3.71 27.21
CA ASP A 533 -18.69 2.43 26.59
C ASP A 533 -19.42 2.26 25.25
N ALA A 534 -20.70 2.60 25.15
CA ALA A 534 -21.47 2.47 23.91
C ALA A 534 -20.90 3.33 22.77
N GLU A 535 -20.50 4.56 23.08
CA GLU A 535 -19.85 5.50 22.17
C GLU A 535 -18.46 5.00 21.73
N LEU A 536 -17.69 4.45 22.68
CA LEU A 536 -16.37 3.87 22.42
C LEU A 536 -16.43 2.61 21.54
N LEU A 537 -17.38 1.71 21.82
CA LEU A 537 -17.56 0.46 21.08
C LEU A 537 -18.02 0.71 19.64
N GLY A 538 -18.74 1.80 19.38
CA GLY A 538 -19.03 2.27 18.04
C GLY A 538 -20.10 1.51 17.26
N VAL A 539 -21.01 0.82 17.96
CA VAL A 539 -22.18 0.17 17.33
C VAL A 539 -23.02 1.25 16.63
N PRO A 540 -23.47 1.06 15.37
CA PRO A 540 -24.09 2.11 14.55
C PRO A 540 -25.26 2.81 15.21
N TRP A 541 -26.06 2.04 15.96
CA TRP A 541 -27.25 2.54 16.62
C TRP A 541 -27.22 2.25 18.11
N ILE A 542 -27.42 3.29 18.91
CA ILE A 542 -27.57 3.17 20.37
C ILE A 542 -29.04 3.42 20.69
N VAL A 543 -29.70 2.41 21.23
CA VAL A 543 -31.10 2.48 21.66
C VAL A 543 -31.11 2.63 23.17
N VAL A 544 -31.57 3.76 23.68
CA VAL A 544 -31.51 4.10 25.10
C VAL A 544 -32.88 3.87 25.74
N VAL A 545 -32.91 2.92 26.68
CA VAL A 545 -34.07 2.67 27.56
C VAL A 545 -33.94 3.57 28.79
N GLY A 546 -34.46 4.79 28.65
CA GLY A 546 -34.34 5.88 29.62
C GLY A 546 -35.63 6.18 30.40
N ARG A 547 -35.84 7.46 30.73
CA ARG A 547 -37.02 7.92 31.49
C ARG A 547 -38.32 7.81 30.68
N GLY A 548 -38.25 8.05 29.37
CA GLY A 548 -39.40 7.96 28.45
C GLY A 548 -39.99 6.56 28.30
N TRP A 549 -39.36 5.53 28.88
CA TRP A 549 -39.89 4.17 28.87
C TRP A 549 -41.30 4.07 29.47
N ALA A 550 -41.59 4.88 30.50
CA ALA A 550 -42.93 4.93 31.11
C ALA A 550 -44.02 5.41 30.14
N ASP A 551 -43.64 6.19 29.12
CA ASP A 551 -44.52 6.70 28.07
C ASP A 551 -44.47 5.81 26.80
N GLY A 552 -43.82 4.63 26.87
CA GLY A 552 -43.64 3.74 25.73
C GLY A 552 -42.63 4.25 24.70
N LEU A 553 -41.66 5.08 25.12
CA LEU A 553 -40.67 5.69 24.23
C LEU A 553 -39.24 5.22 24.52
N VAL A 554 -38.43 5.16 23.47
CA VAL A 554 -36.97 5.00 23.52
C VAL A 554 -36.29 6.16 22.79
N GLU A 555 -35.05 6.44 23.16
CA GLU A 555 -34.20 7.39 22.44
C GLU A 555 -33.22 6.62 21.56
N LEU A 556 -33.21 6.91 20.26
CA LEU A 556 -32.29 6.33 19.29
C LEU A 556 -31.24 7.35 18.91
N ARG A 557 -29.98 6.95 19.02
CA ARG A 557 -28.81 7.75 18.62
C ARG A 557 -28.09 7.07 17.47
N GLY A 558 -27.86 7.80 16.39
CA GLY A 558 -27.01 7.38 15.27
C GLY A 558 -25.55 7.68 15.57
N ARG A 559 -24.72 6.65 15.73
CA ARG A 559 -23.30 6.80 16.07
C ARG A 559 -22.49 7.45 14.95
N LEU A 560 -22.87 7.20 13.70
CA LEU A 560 -22.24 7.79 12.51
C LEU A 560 -22.76 9.22 12.24
N THR A 561 -24.06 9.49 12.42
CA THR A 561 -24.63 10.81 12.07
C THR A 561 -24.59 11.80 13.23
N GLY A 562 -24.52 11.33 14.48
CA GLY A 562 -24.72 12.13 15.68
C GLY A 562 -26.18 12.49 15.95
N GLU A 563 -27.11 12.07 15.09
CA GLU A 563 -28.53 12.39 15.23
C GLU A 563 -29.15 11.64 16.41
N THR A 564 -30.05 12.32 17.12
CA THR A 564 -30.81 11.76 18.23
C THR A 564 -32.29 12.01 18.00
N ARG A 565 -33.11 10.96 18.14
CA ARG A 565 -34.57 11.06 18.03
C ARG A 565 -35.27 10.15 19.03
N GLN A 566 -36.49 10.54 19.43
CA GLN A 566 -37.38 9.67 20.18
C GLN A 566 -38.32 8.92 19.24
N LEU A 567 -38.64 7.67 19.59
CA LEU A 567 -39.62 6.84 18.89
C LEU A 567 -40.31 5.89 19.87
N GLY A 568 -41.43 5.32 19.42
CA GLY A 568 -42.12 4.27 20.15
C GLY A 568 -41.21 3.06 20.40
N ALA A 569 -41.38 2.43 21.55
CA ALA A 569 -40.63 1.25 22.01
C ALA A 569 -41.04 -0.06 21.28
N GLU A 570 -41.42 0.04 20.01
CA GLU A 570 -41.83 -1.09 19.18
C GLU A 570 -40.68 -1.54 18.29
N ALA A 571 -40.40 -2.85 18.27
CA ALA A 571 -39.27 -3.41 17.53
C ALA A 571 -39.34 -3.12 16.02
N THR A 572 -40.53 -3.14 15.43
CA THR A 572 -40.75 -2.81 14.01
C THR A 572 -40.44 -1.35 13.69
N GLY A 573 -40.85 -0.42 14.55
CA GLY A 573 -40.55 1.00 14.41
C GLY A 573 -39.06 1.29 14.55
N ILE A 574 -38.39 0.62 15.48
CA ILE A 574 -36.93 0.71 15.64
C ILE A 574 -36.23 0.13 14.41
N ALA A 575 -36.59 -1.07 13.95
CA ALA A 575 -35.96 -1.69 12.79
C ALA A 575 -36.10 -0.86 11.51
N ALA A 576 -37.28 -0.27 11.27
CA ALA A 576 -37.49 0.65 10.15
C ALA A 576 -36.63 1.91 10.26
N ALA A 577 -36.26 2.31 11.48
CA ALA A 577 -35.38 3.44 11.75
C ALA A 577 -33.88 3.10 11.63
N LEU A 578 -33.50 1.81 11.64
CA LEU A 578 -32.11 1.36 11.49
C LEU A 578 -31.71 1.05 10.04
N ALA A 579 -32.71 0.72 9.21
CA ALA A 579 -32.58 0.48 7.77
C ALA A 579 -32.25 1.78 7.02
#